data_AF-A0A422QNM4-F1
#
_entry.id   AF-A0A422QNM4-F1
#
_cell.length_a   1.000
_cell.length_b   1.000
_cell.length_c   1.000
_cell.angle_alpha   90.00
_cell.angle_beta   90.00
_cell.angle_gamma   90.00
#
_symmetry.space_group_name_H-M   'P 1'
#
loop_
_entity.id
_entity.type
_entity.pdbx_description
1 polymer ?
#
loop_
_entity_poly.entity_id
_entity_poly.type
_entity_poly.pdbx_seq_one_letter_code
_entity_poly.pdbx_strand_id
1 'polypeptide(L)'
;MTPQTEAHIWSAQALFYKALIYSERMANAETESAERAFWSAAMLELLARATLSNISPILLADEKNWRNLSFALGKHPTTKRFNPVSIGIKEVLVRLNELEPRITSEITNFCASHFDKRNSELHSGEFAFANYRSSTWLPKFYHAAEVFLVCLNKSIEDLFSEVDHIRGLIDSLSDQAAQSVTSDISAYKKVWSDKSADDKTVSEQRAKVWSSRHTGHRVQCPACSCDALIYGTPAGMVTTRADEDGIEQKQGQLPASFECIACGLRITGYSKLAACSLGDMFTETTRFEPSEFYGLFTEADIESAVDEAERNLKNHFEPDFND
;
A
#
# COMPACT_ATOMS: atom_id res chain seq x y z
N MET A 1 -5.55 -29.35 34.63
CA MET A 1 -6.29 -28.77 33.50
C MET A 1 -5.71 -27.40 33.22
N THR A 2 -4.80 -27.30 32.26
CA THR A 2 -4.37 -26.01 31.71
C THR A 2 -5.60 -25.35 31.08
N PRO A 3 -5.92 -24.09 31.39
CA PRO A 3 -7.02 -23.42 30.72
C PRO A 3 -6.65 -23.36 29.23
N GLN A 4 -7.45 -24.02 28.38
CA GLN A 4 -7.47 -23.69 26.96
C GLN A 4 -7.83 -22.22 26.91
N THR A 5 -6.83 -21.38 26.66
CA THR A 5 -7.04 -19.95 26.49
C THR A 5 -7.76 -19.85 25.17
N GLU A 6 -9.07 -19.61 25.19
CA GLU A 6 -9.83 -19.33 23.97
C GLU A 6 -9.06 -18.27 23.19
N ALA A 7 -8.73 -18.59 21.94
CA ALA A 7 -7.94 -17.70 21.11
C ALA A 7 -8.65 -16.34 21.03
N HIS A 8 -7.94 -15.27 21.36
CA HIS A 8 -8.48 -13.91 21.32
C HIS A 8 -9.20 -13.66 19.98
N ILE A 9 -10.36 -13.01 19.98
CA ILE A 9 -11.20 -12.89 18.75
C ILE A 9 -10.51 -12.14 17.60
N TRP A 10 -9.55 -11.28 17.92
CA TRP A 10 -8.71 -10.58 16.93
C TRP A 10 -7.37 -11.28 16.69
N SER A 11 -7.13 -12.46 17.25
CA SER A 11 -5.90 -13.23 16.96
C SER A 11 -5.87 -13.66 15.50
N ALA A 12 -4.66 -13.72 14.93
CA ALA A 12 -4.43 -14.22 13.59
C ALA A 12 -5.08 -15.60 13.38
N GLN A 13 -4.97 -16.47 14.39
CA GLN A 13 -5.53 -17.82 14.34
C GLN A 13 -7.06 -17.85 14.25
N ALA A 14 -7.76 -17.06 15.07
CA ALA A 14 -9.23 -17.00 15.04
C ALA A 14 -9.75 -16.43 13.71
N LEU A 15 -9.08 -15.39 13.19
CA LEU A 15 -9.41 -14.77 11.91
C LEU A 15 -9.16 -15.73 10.74
N PHE A 16 -8.04 -16.46 10.76
CA PHE A 16 -7.71 -17.47 9.76
C PHE A 16 -8.71 -18.63 9.75
N TYR A 17 -9.11 -19.15 10.92
CA TYR A 17 -10.14 -20.19 10.99
C TYR A 17 -11.48 -19.75 10.42
N LYS A 18 -11.83 -18.47 10.60
CA LYS A 18 -13.03 -17.92 9.95
C LYS A 18 -12.85 -17.81 8.44
N ALA A 19 -11.64 -17.52 7.95
CA ALA A 19 -11.32 -17.51 6.53
C ALA A 19 -11.50 -18.91 5.91
N LEU A 20 -11.12 -20.00 6.60
CA LEU A 20 -11.38 -21.38 6.14
C LEU A 20 -12.87 -21.63 5.89
N ILE A 21 -13.73 -21.23 6.82
CA ILE A 21 -15.18 -21.40 6.66
C ILE A 21 -15.68 -20.62 5.42
N TYR A 22 -15.10 -19.46 5.14
CA TYR A 22 -15.49 -18.66 3.98
C TYR A 22 -14.88 -19.21 2.67
N SER A 23 -13.71 -19.85 2.71
CA SER A 23 -13.15 -20.54 1.54
C SER A 23 -14.03 -21.74 1.14
N GLU A 24 -14.54 -22.49 2.11
CA GLU A 24 -15.51 -23.57 1.85
C GLU A 24 -16.81 -23.05 1.21
N ARG A 25 -17.33 -21.91 1.69
CA ARG A 25 -18.52 -21.28 1.09
C ARG A 25 -18.26 -20.81 -0.34
N MET A 26 -17.08 -20.23 -0.58
CA MET A 26 -16.65 -19.84 -1.93
C MET A 26 -16.53 -21.06 -2.86
N ALA A 27 -15.97 -22.17 -2.38
CA ALA A 27 -15.78 -23.39 -3.16
C ALA A 27 -17.12 -24.08 -3.50
N ASN A 28 -18.10 -24.01 -2.61
CA ASN A 28 -19.43 -24.57 -2.82
C ASN A 28 -20.33 -23.73 -3.74
N ALA A 29 -19.96 -22.47 -4.00
CA ALA A 29 -20.70 -21.59 -4.91
C ALA A 29 -20.35 -21.88 -6.37
N GLU A 30 -21.31 -21.65 -7.28
CA GLU A 30 -21.09 -21.84 -8.71
C GLU A 30 -19.94 -20.97 -9.24
N THR A 31 -19.18 -21.48 -10.22
CA THR A 31 -17.92 -20.89 -10.70
C THR A 31 -18.04 -19.43 -11.16
N GLU A 32 -19.11 -19.09 -11.87
CA GLU A 32 -19.37 -17.71 -12.35
C GLU A 32 -20.58 -17.11 -11.62
N SER A 33 -20.59 -17.18 -10.30
CA SER A 33 -21.65 -16.60 -9.47
C SER A 33 -21.21 -15.37 -8.69
N ALA A 34 -22.16 -14.46 -8.47
CA ALA A 34 -21.99 -13.34 -7.55
C ALA A 34 -21.68 -13.81 -6.12
N GLU A 35 -22.23 -14.96 -5.71
CA GLU A 35 -21.99 -15.56 -4.40
C GLU A 35 -20.51 -15.97 -4.23
N ARG A 36 -19.92 -16.62 -5.24
CA ARG A 36 -18.49 -16.98 -5.20
C ARG A 36 -17.61 -15.74 -5.08
N ALA A 37 -17.89 -14.70 -5.85
CA ALA A 37 -17.17 -13.44 -5.78
C ALA A 37 -17.33 -12.75 -4.41
N PHE A 38 -18.54 -12.75 -3.86
CA PHE A 38 -18.81 -12.21 -2.53
C PHE A 38 -18.01 -12.93 -1.43
N TRP A 39 -18.06 -14.27 -1.41
CA TRP A 39 -17.30 -15.05 -0.42
C TRP A 39 -15.79 -14.89 -0.58
N SER A 40 -15.30 -14.75 -1.81
CA SER A 40 -13.88 -14.43 -2.05
C SER A 40 -13.47 -13.10 -1.41
N ALA A 41 -14.29 -12.05 -1.55
CA ALA A 41 -14.02 -10.75 -0.92
C ALA A 41 -14.08 -10.81 0.61
N ALA A 42 -15.06 -11.52 1.17
CA ALA A 42 -15.20 -11.69 2.62
C ALA A 42 -14.04 -12.50 3.23
N MET A 43 -13.61 -13.56 2.54
CA MET A 43 -12.50 -14.41 2.94
C MET A 43 -11.18 -13.63 2.89
N LEU A 44 -10.94 -12.88 1.81
CA LEU A 44 -9.73 -12.09 1.64
C LEU A 44 -9.61 -10.96 2.68
N GLU A 45 -10.74 -10.36 3.10
CA GLU A 45 -10.72 -9.39 4.21
C GLU A 45 -10.26 -10.07 5.53
N LEU A 46 -10.72 -11.28 5.81
CA LEU A 46 -10.28 -12.01 7.00
C LEU A 46 -8.80 -12.37 6.94
N LEU A 47 -8.28 -12.76 5.78
CA LEU A 47 -6.84 -13.00 5.59
C LEU A 47 -6.01 -11.75 5.80
N ALA A 48 -6.43 -10.60 5.25
CA ALA A 48 -5.74 -9.33 5.47
C ALA A 48 -5.70 -8.97 6.97
N ARG A 49 -6.85 -9.07 7.66
CA ARG A 49 -6.91 -8.84 9.11
C ARG A 49 -6.07 -9.84 9.90
N ALA A 50 -6.09 -11.12 9.54
CA ALA A 50 -5.28 -12.14 10.16
C ALA A 50 -3.80 -11.82 10.01
N THR A 51 -3.38 -11.39 8.82
CA THR A 51 -2.00 -11.02 8.51
C THR A 51 -1.53 -9.86 9.37
N LEU A 52 -2.34 -8.79 9.49
CA LEU A 52 -2.00 -7.65 10.34
C LEU A 52 -1.95 -8.03 11.82
N SER A 53 -2.88 -8.89 12.25
CA SER A 53 -2.88 -9.44 13.61
C SER A 53 -1.67 -10.33 13.91
N ASN A 54 -1.12 -11.02 12.90
CA ASN A 54 0.06 -11.85 13.05
C ASN A 54 1.31 -11.01 13.36
N ILE A 55 1.36 -9.77 12.88
CA ILE A 55 2.34 -8.78 13.32
C ILE A 55 2.01 -8.38 14.77
N SER A 56 0.78 -7.91 15.02
CA SER A 56 0.25 -7.68 16.36
C SER A 56 -1.27 -7.45 16.34
N PRO A 57 -2.07 -8.09 17.22
CA PRO A 57 -3.51 -7.85 17.31
C PRO A 57 -3.88 -6.40 17.67
N ILE A 58 -2.95 -5.65 18.30
CA ILE A 58 -3.14 -4.24 18.67
C ILE A 58 -3.32 -3.37 17.42
N LEU A 59 -2.67 -3.74 16.31
CA LEU A 59 -2.76 -3.03 15.04
C LEU A 59 -4.16 -3.09 14.43
N LEU A 60 -5.06 -3.95 14.93
CA LEU A 60 -6.46 -3.98 14.54
C LEU A 60 -7.36 -3.08 15.38
N ALA A 61 -6.91 -2.57 16.52
CA ALA A 61 -7.74 -1.78 17.42
C ALA A 61 -7.99 -0.37 16.87
N ASP A 62 -9.25 0.11 16.91
CA ASP A 62 -9.56 1.52 16.64
C ASP A 62 -9.04 2.39 17.78
N GLU A 63 -8.07 3.26 17.47
CA GLU A 63 -7.37 4.14 18.41
C GLU A 63 -8.23 5.26 19.01
N LYS A 64 -9.40 5.57 18.44
CA LYS A 64 -10.32 6.58 18.99
C LYS A 64 -10.80 6.25 20.39
N ASN A 65 -10.77 4.96 20.76
CA ASN A 65 -11.05 4.52 22.11
C ASN A 65 -9.94 3.58 22.58
N TRP A 66 -9.08 4.08 23.48
CA TRP A 66 -7.97 3.32 24.06
C TRP A 66 -8.37 1.96 24.65
N ARG A 67 -9.64 1.78 25.03
CA ARG A 67 -10.16 0.49 25.51
C ARG A 67 -10.10 -0.60 24.45
N ASN A 68 -10.12 -0.26 23.15
CA ASN A 68 -9.88 -1.22 22.07
C ASN A 68 -8.43 -1.72 22.08
N LEU A 69 -7.45 -0.85 22.35
CA LEU A 69 -6.04 -1.24 22.52
C LEU A 69 -5.88 -2.17 23.73
N SER A 70 -6.50 -1.80 24.85
CA SER A 70 -6.52 -2.64 26.06
C SER A 70 -7.18 -3.99 25.82
N PHE A 71 -8.27 -4.02 25.04
CA PHE A 71 -8.93 -5.26 24.64
C PHE A 71 -8.02 -6.12 23.77
N ALA A 72 -7.37 -5.56 22.75
CA ALA A 72 -6.42 -6.26 21.89
C ALA A 72 -5.23 -6.87 22.65
N LEU A 73 -4.82 -6.24 23.75
CA LEU A 73 -3.82 -6.74 24.71
C LEU A 73 -4.34 -7.88 25.61
N GLY A 74 -5.58 -8.35 25.41
CA GLY A 74 -6.21 -9.41 26.20
C GLY A 74 -6.65 -8.96 27.60
N LYS A 75 -6.80 -7.65 27.85
CA LYS A 75 -7.25 -7.16 29.15
C LYS A 75 -8.78 -7.10 29.24
N HIS A 76 -9.31 -7.29 30.45
CA HIS A 76 -10.74 -7.19 30.69
C HIS A 76 -11.26 -5.74 30.52
N PRO A 77 -12.48 -5.56 30.02
CA PRO A 77 -13.09 -4.23 29.90
C PRO A 77 -13.21 -3.51 31.25
N THR A 78 -12.89 -2.22 31.27
CA THR A 78 -12.98 -1.36 32.46
C THR A 78 -14.32 -0.63 32.60
N THR A 79 -15.21 -0.74 31.60
CA THR A 79 -16.52 -0.08 31.60
C THR A 79 -17.64 -1.06 31.23
N LYS A 80 -18.84 -0.81 31.76
CA LYS A 80 -20.04 -1.60 31.43
C LYS A 80 -20.44 -1.34 29.97
N ARG A 81 -21.00 -2.38 29.33
CA ARG A 81 -21.49 -2.34 27.93
C ARG A 81 -20.43 -1.95 26.89
N PHE A 82 -19.15 -2.23 27.18
CA PHE A 82 -18.09 -2.07 26.21
C PHE A 82 -18.20 -3.12 25.10
N ASN A 83 -18.19 -2.67 23.84
CA ASN A 83 -18.06 -3.52 22.67
C ASN A 83 -16.76 -3.13 21.93
N PRO A 84 -15.86 -4.08 21.68
CA PRO A 84 -14.59 -3.79 21.03
C PRO A 84 -14.80 -3.43 19.56
N VAL A 85 -14.12 -2.38 19.10
CA VAL A 85 -14.17 -1.89 17.71
C VAL A 85 -12.80 -2.01 17.08
N SER A 86 -12.76 -2.68 15.93
CA SER A 86 -11.55 -2.77 15.09
C SER A 86 -11.56 -1.70 14.00
N ILE A 87 -10.39 -1.36 13.50
CA ILE A 87 -10.23 -0.49 12.33
C ILE A 87 -10.93 -1.04 11.07
N GLY A 88 -11.26 -0.13 10.15
CA GLY A 88 -11.82 -0.46 8.84
C GLY A 88 -10.79 -1.14 7.92
N ILE A 89 -11.28 -1.86 6.90
CA ILE A 89 -10.41 -2.65 6.01
C ILE A 89 -9.44 -1.81 5.19
N LYS A 90 -9.79 -0.57 4.84
CA LYS A 90 -8.88 0.35 4.13
C LYS A 90 -7.65 0.67 4.98
N GLU A 91 -7.85 0.93 6.27
CA GLU A 91 -6.75 1.16 7.22
C GLU A 91 -5.89 -0.10 7.42
N VAL A 92 -6.50 -1.29 7.43
CA VAL A 92 -5.76 -2.56 7.47
C VAL A 92 -4.82 -2.68 6.27
N LEU A 93 -5.28 -2.37 5.06
CA LEU A 93 -4.45 -2.43 3.85
C LEU A 93 -3.32 -1.40 3.85
N VAL A 94 -3.57 -0.18 4.34
CA VAL A 94 -2.53 0.85 4.49
C VAL A 94 -1.43 0.36 5.42
N ARG A 95 -1.78 -0.11 6.62
CA ARG A 95 -0.81 -0.65 7.59
C ARG A 95 -0.05 -1.84 7.04
N LEU A 96 -0.71 -2.75 6.33
CA LEU A 96 -0.05 -3.91 5.73
C LEU A 96 0.95 -3.51 4.64
N ASN A 97 0.60 -2.56 3.76
CA ASN A 97 1.51 -2.10 2.71
C ASN A 97 2.78 -1.45 3.27
N GLU A 98 2.65 -0.76 4.41
CA GLU A 98 3.77 -0.12 5.10
C GLU A 98 4.63 -1.12 5.89
N LEU A 99 3.99 -2.04 6.61
CA LEU A 99 4.68 -2.92 7.57
C LEU A 99 5.23 -4.21 6.96
N GLU A 100 4.73 -4.62 5.79
CA GLU A 100 5.08 -5.90 5.17
C GLU A 100 5.46 -5.70 3.68
N PRO A 101 6.77 -5.71 3.33
CA PRO A 101 7.25 -5.46 1.97
C PRO A 101 6.69 -6.39 0.90
N ARG A 102 6.31 -7.62 1.27
CA ARG A 102 5.68 -8.58 0.34
C ARG A 102 4.29 -8.10 -0.13
N ILE A 103 3.62 -7.28 0.67
CA ILE A 103 2.29 -6.73 0.36
C ILE A 103 2.47 -5.41 -0.38
N THR A 104 2.60 -5.51 -1.70
CA THR A 104 2.82 -4.35 -2.58
C THR A 104 1.56 -3.52 -2.78
N SER A 105 1.71 -2.29 -3.29
CA SER A 105 0.56 -1.45 -3.64
C SER A 105 -0.32 -2.05 -4.73
N GLU A 106 0.23 -2.90 -5.60
CA GLU A 106 -0.54 -3.63 -6.60
C GLU A 106 -1.55 -4.58 -5.93
N ILE A 107 -1.10 -5.32 -4.90
CA ILE A 107 -1.93 -6.23 -4.12
C ILE A 107 -2.97 -5.44 -3.32
N THR A 108 -2.58 -4.36 -2.65
CA THR A 108 -3.53 -3.59 -1.84
C THR A 108 -4.56 -2.85 -2.69
N ASN A 109 -4.19 -2.33 -3.87
CA ASN A 109 -5.13 -1.71 -4.80
C ASN A 109 -6.16 -2.72 -5.32
N PHE A 110 -5.72 -3.93 -5.66
CA PHE A 110 -6.65 -5.00 -6.02
C PHE A 110 -7.58 -5.34 -4.86
N CYS A 111 -7.04 -5.57 -3.66
CA CYS A 111 -7.84 -5.87 -2.47
C CYS A 111 -8.86 -4.76 -2.18
N ALA A 112 -8.44 -3.50 -2.22
CA ALA A 112 -9.31 -2.34 -1.98
C ALA A 112 -10.47 -2.29 -2.99
N SER A 113 -10.19 -2.46 -4.28
CA SER A 113 -11.23 -2.52 -5.32
C SER A 113 -12.21 -3.67 -5.09
N HIS A 114 -11.69 -4.83 -4.70
CA HIS A 114 -12.47 -6.03 -4.44
C HIS A 114 -13.35 -5.90 -3.18
N PHE A 115 -12.85 -5.25 -2.13
CA PHE A 115 -13.63 -4.93 -0.92
C PHE A 115 -14.66 -3.83 -1.17
N ASP A 116 -14.36 -2.83 -2.00
CA ASP A 116 -15.31 -1.79 -2.36
C ASP A 116 -16.50 -2.37 -3.15
N LYS A 117 -16.29 -3.38 -4.02
CA LYS A 117 -17.38 -4.13 -4.64
C LYS A 117 -18.29 -4.81 -3.62
N ARG A 118 -17.71 -5.47 -2.61
CA ARG A 118 -18.49 -6.07 -1.52
C ARG A 118 -19.24 -5.00 -0.71
N ASN A 119 -18.62 -3.84 -0.46
CA ASN A 119 -19.30 -2.75 0.22
C ASN A 119 -20.49 -2.23 -0.60
N SER A 120 -20.35 -2.08 -1.93
CA SER A 120 -21.48 -1.76 -2.82
C SER A 120 -22.58 -2.83 -2.73
N GLU A 121 -22.24 -4.11 -2.81
CA GLU A 121 -23.21 -5.21 -2.72
C GLU A 121 -23.99 -5.22 -1.39
N LEU A 122 -23.34 -4.87 -0.27
CA LEU A 122 -23.96 -4.92 1.06
C LEU A 122 -24.66 -3.64 1.49
N HIS A 123 -24.22 -2.48 1.00
CA HIS A 123 -24.62 -1.18 1.54
C HIS A 123 -25.28 -0.27 0.51
N SER A 124 -25.47 -0.75 -0.72
CA SER A 124 -26.18 -0.01 -1.77
C SER A 124 -27.24 -0.90 -2.45
N GLY A 125 -27.97 -0.34 -3.41
CA GLY A 125 -28.87 -1.10 -4.27
C GLY A 125 -28.20 -1.67 -5.54
N GLU A 126 -26.87 -1.60 -5.65
CA GLU A 126 -26.11 -2.08 -6.79
C GLU A 126 -25.88 -3.60 -6.72
N PHE A 127 -26.03 -4.29 -7.85
CA PHE A 127 -25.59 -5.67 -8.04
C PHE A 127 -24.11 -5.71 -8.46
N ALA A 128 -23.22 -5.31 -7.55
CA ALA A 128 -21.81 -5.05 -7.82
C ALA A 128 -21.03 -6.26 -8.37
N PHE A 129 -21.52 -7.47 -8.09
CA PHE A 129 -20.95 -8.74 -8.56
C PHE A 129 -21.65 -9.39 -9.76
N ALA A 130 -22.82 -8.92 -10.19
CA ALA A 130 -23.61 -9.60 -11.22
C ALA A 130 -22.90 -9.75 -12.59
N ASN A 131 -21.97 -8.85 -12.93
CA ASN A 131 -21.20 -8.89 -14.18
C ASN A 131 -19.68 -9.06 -13.93
N TYR A 132 -19.29 -9.60 -12.78
CA TYR A 132 -17.89 -9.67 -12.38
C TYR A 132 -17.23 -10.99 -12.80
N ARG A 133 -16.78 -11.03 -14.06
CA ARG A 133 -16.18 -12.22 -14.68
C ARG A 133 -14.95 -12.72 -13.91
N SER A 134 -14.91 -14.02 -13.60
CA SER A 134 -13.82 -14.65 -12.85
C SER A 134 -12.43 -14.34 -13.42
N SER A 135 -12.28 -14.33 -14.75
CA SER A 135 -11.01 -14.05 -15.44
C SER A 135 -10.37 -12.72 -15.06
N THR A 136 -11.16 -11.75 -14.59
CA THR A 136 -10.67 -10.40 -14.25
C THR A 136 -10.12 -10.28 -12.84
N TRP A 137 -10.48 -11.22 -11.95
CA TRP A 137 -10.23 -11.10 -10.52
C TRP A 137 -9.68 -12.35 -9.86
N LEU A 138 -10.04 -13.53 -10.34
CA LEU A 138 -9.72 -14.80 -9.70
C LEU A 138 -8.20 -15.06 -9.63
N PRO A 139 -7.39 -14.81 -10.69
CA PRO A 139 -5.94 -14.93 -10.58
C PRO A 139 -5.33 -13.96 -9.55
N LYS A 140 -5.79 -12.70 -9.55
CA LYS A 140 -5.32 -11.66 -8.62
C LYS A 140 -5.73 -11.96 -7.18
N PHE A 141 -6.92 -12.52 -7.00
CA PHE A 141 -7.41 -12.98 -5.71
C PHE A 141 -6.52 -14.08 -5.14
N TYR A 142 -6.20 -15.11 -5.92
CA TYR A 142 -5.35 -16.19 -5.45
C TYR A 142 -3.93 -15.72 -5.17
N HIS A 143 -3.38 -14.84 -6.01
CA HIS A 143 -2.07 -14.23 -5.77
C HIS A 143 -2.06 -13.42 -4.45
N ALA A 144 -3.09 -12.59 -4.21
CA ALA A 144 -3.21 -11.84 -2.95
C ALA A 144 -3.36 -12.78 -1.74
N ALA A 145 -4.17 -13.84 -1.87
CA ALA A 145 -4.34 -14.84 -0.82
C ALA A 145 -3.03 -15.57 -0.52
N GLU A 146 -2.27 -15.98 -1.54
CA GLU A 146 -0.95 -16.61 -1.38
C GLU A 146 0.01 -15.73 -0.59
N VAL A 147 0.11 -14.45 -0.94
CA VAL A 147 0.98 -13.50 -0.23
C VAL A 147 0.57 -13.35 1.23
N PHE A 148 -0.73 -13.22 1.53
CA PHE A 148 -1.21 -13.18 2.91
C PHE A 148 -0.92 -14.49 3.67
N LEU A 149 -1.10 -15.65 3.05
CA LEU A 149 -0.79 -16.94 3.65
C LEU A 149 0.69 -17.08 3.98
N VAL A 150 1.58 -16.68 3.07
CA VAL A 150 3.03 -16.66 3.32
C VAL A 150 3.37 -15.77 4.51
N CYS A 151 2.71 -14.62 4.67
CA CYS A 151 2.90 -13.74 5.84
C CYS A 151 2.37 -14.34 7.16
N LEU A 152 1.45 -15.31 7.06
CA LEU A 152 0.94 -16.10 8.18
C LEU A 152 1.77 -17.37 8.46
N ASN A 153 2.89 -17.58 7.73
CA ASN A 153 3.65 -18.84 7.71
C ASN A 153 2.77 -20.04 7.33
N LYS A 154 1.93 -19.85 6.32
CA LYS A 154 1.02 -20.83 5.74
C LYS A 154 1.24 -20.95 4.23
N SER A 155 0.70 -22.00 3.64
CA SER A 155 0.71 -22.21 2.19
C SER A 155 -0.70 -22.27 1.62
N ILE A 156 -0.82 -22.33 0.29
CA ILE A 156 -2.12 -22.40 -0.41
C ILE A 156 -2.92 -23.64 0.00
N GLU A 157 -2.22 -24.76 0.23
CA GLU A 157 -2.77 -26.04 0.69
C GLU A 157 -3.48 -25.92 2.05
N ASP A 158 -3.08 -24.97 2.90
CA ASP A 158 -3.70 -24.77 4.20
C ASP A 158 -5.11 -24.16 4.09
N LEU A 159 -5.48 -23.59 2.94
CA LEU A 159 -6.75 -22.88 2.74
C LEU A 159 -7.60 -23.43 1.58
N PHE A 160 -6.95 -24.00 0.57
CA PHE A 160 -7.59 -24.46 -0.67
C PHE A 160 -7.16 -25.87 -1.06
N SER A 161 -8.11 -26.64 -1.61
CA SER A 161 -7.87 -28.03 -2.05
C SER A 161 -7.34 -28.13 -3.49
N GLU A 162 -7.69 -27.19 -4.38
CA GLU A 162 -7.37 -27.23 -5.82
C GLU A 162 -6.03 -26.54 -6.16
N VAL A 163 -4.95 -27.00 -5.52
CA VAL A 163 -3.66 -26.30 -5.48
C VAL A 163 -3.05 -26.11 -6.88
N ASP A 164 -3.04 -27.15 -7.72
CA ASP A 164 -2.43 -27.09 -9.05
C ASP A 164 -3.15 -26.12 -9.98
N HIS A 165 -4.48 -26.06 -9.90
CA HIS A 165 -5.28 -25.12 -10.67
C HIS A 165 -4.99 -23.68 -10.22
N ILE A 166 -4.90 -23.45 -8.91
CA ILE A 166 -4.59 -22.14 -8.32
C ILE A 166 -3.20 -21.66 -8.75
N ARG A 167 -2.19 -22.52 -8.67
CA ARG A 167 -0.83 -22.19 -9.13
C ARG A 167 -0.82 -21.82 -10.61
N GLY A 168 -1.50 -22.58 -11.45
CA GLY A 168 -1.62 -22.25 -12.87
C GLY A 168 -2.26 -20.88 -13.13
N LEU A 169 -3.23 -20.46 -12.31
CA LEU A 169 -3.80 -19.11 -12.41
C LEU A 169 -2.79 -18.02 -11.99
N ILE A 170 -2.05 -18.23 -10.90
CA ILE A 170 -1.03 -17.28 -10.42
C ILE A 170 0.10 -17.14 -11.46
N ASP A 171 0.60 -18.25 -12.00
CA ASP A 171 1.63 -18.26 -13.03
C ASP A 171 1.16 -17.52 -14.30
N SER A 172 -0.09 -17.76 -14.71
CA SER A 172 -0.68 -17.05 -15.86
C SER A 172 -0.75 -15.53 -15.67
N LEU A 173 -0.90 -15.05 -14.43
CA LEU A 173 -0.91 -13.62 -14.12
C LEU A 173 0.49 -13.01 -14.30
N SER A 174 1.53 -13.72 -13.85
CA SER A 174 2.93 -13.33 -14.04
C SER A 174 3.30 -13.29 -15.53
N ASP A 175 2.93 -14.33 -16.28
CA ASP A 175 3.17 -14.40 -17.72
C ASP A 175 2.47 -13.27 -18.48
N GLN A 176 1.22 -12.95 -18.14
CA GLN A 176 0.49 -11.84 -18.74
C GLN A 176 1.14 -10.49 -18.44
N ALA A 177 1.65 -10.28 -17.22
CA ALA A 177 2.36 -9.06 -16.87
C ALA A 177 3.66 -8.92 -17.68
N ALA A 178 4.43 -10.01 -17.81
CA ALA A 178 5.66 -10.06 -18.60
C ALA A 178 5.42 -9.83 -20.11
N GLN A 179 4.40 -10.47 -20.67
CA GLN A 179 4.02 -10.29 -22.08
C GLN A 179 3.53 -8.86 -22.35
N SER A 180 2.67 -8.33 -21.47
CA SER A 180 2.17 -6.95 -21.59
C SER A 180 3.31 -5.95 -21.59
N VAL A 181 4.23 -6.02 -20.62
CA VAL A 181 5.34 -5.06 -20.53
C VAL A 181 6.31 -5.20 -21.70
N THR A 182 6.55 -6.42 -22.18
CA THR A 182 7.40 -6.67 -23.36
C THR A 182 6.78 -6.06 -24.62
N SER A 183 5.47 -6.23 -24.81
CA SER A 183 4.73 -5.62 -25.91
C SER A 183 4.81 -4.10 -25.85
N ASP A 184 4.57 -3.49 -24.68
CA ASP A 184 4.66 -2.04 -24.49
C ASP A 184 6.08 -1.52 -24.80
N ILE A 185 7.12 -2.15 -24.24
CA ILE A 185 8.51 -1.78 -24.52
C ILE A 185 8.82 -1.84 -26.02
N SER A 186 8.37 -2.90 -26.71
CA SER A 186 8.59 -3.04 -28.16
C SER A 186 7.90 -1.96 -28.98
N ALA A 187 6.66 -1.59 -28.62
CA ALA A 187 5.90 -0.54 -29.28
C ALA A 187 6.58 0.83 -29.10
N TYR A 188 6.97 1.16 -27.87
CA TYR A 188 7.65 2.42 -27.57
C TYR A 188 9.07 2.49 -28.15
N LYS A 189 9.76 1.36 -28.28
CA LYS A 189 11.05 1.27 -28.99
C LYS A 189 10.90 1.60 -30.47
N LYS A 190 9.83 1.14 -31.12
CA LYS A 190 9.51 1.50 -32.51
C LYS A 190 9.16 2.98 -32.66
N VAL A 191 8.32 3.51 -31.77
CA VAL A 191 8.00 4.96 -31.75
C VAL A 191 9.27 5.80 -31.57
N TRP A 192 10.20 5.35 -30.72
CA TRP A 192 11.48 6.01 -30.54
C TRP A 192 12.37 5.90 -31.78
N SER A 193 12.45 4.73 -32.43
CA SER A 193 13.28 4.55 -33.63
C SER A 193 12.83 5.46 -34.76
N ASP A 194 11.52 5.67 -34.90
CA ASP A 194 10.90 6.45 -35.97
C ASP A 194 11.07 7.97 -35.76
N LYS A 195 11.50 8.43 -34.58
CA LYS A 195 11.82 9.86 -34.34
C LYS A 195 13.05 10.31 -35.14
N SER A 196 13.02 11.57 -35.58
CA SER A 196 14.15 12.24 -36.23
C SER A 196 15.35 12.37 -35.28
N ALA A 197 16.55 12.57 -35.83
CA ALA A 197 17.76 12.75 -35.02
C ALA A 197 17.68 14.02 -34.13
N ASP A 198 17.08 15.09 -34.65
CA ASP A 198 16.88 16.34 -33.91
C ASP A 198 15.91 16.12 -32.74
N ASP A 199 14.78 15.43 -32.99
CA ASP A 199 13.79 15.15 -31.93
C ASP A 199 14.33 14.21 -30.84
N LYS A 200 15.18 13.25 -31.21
CA LYS A 200 15.87 12.37 -30.25
C LYS A 200 16.78 13.19 -29.35
N THR A 201 17.59 14.07 -29.92
CA THR A 201 18.51 14.94 -29.18
C THR A 201 17.75 15.85 -28.20
N VAL A 202 16.66 16.47 -28.64
CA VAL A 202 15.81 17.31 -27.77
C VAL A 202 15.18 16.48 -26.65
N SER A 203 14.67 15.29 -26.97
CA SER A 203 14.03 14.40 -25.99
C SER A 203 15.03 13.90 -24.94
N GLU A 204 16.26 13.56 -25.34
CA GLU A 204 17.36 13.17 -24.45
C GLU A 204 17.77 14.29 -23.50
N GLN A 205 17.89 15.51 -23.99
CA GLN A 205 18.20 16.67 -23.15
C GLN A 205 17.10 16.93 -22.12
N ARG A 206 15.83 16.86 -22.54
CA ARG A 206 14.69 16.98 -21.62
C ARG A 206 14.73 15.89 -20.55
N ALA A 207 15.00 14.65 -20.94
CA ALA A 207 15.12 13.50 -20.03
C ALA A 207 16.20 13.69 -18.98
N LYS A 208 17.37 14.23 -19.36
CA LYS A 208 18.45 14.58 -18.42
C LYS A 208 18.02 15.63 -17.39
N VAL A 209 17.34 16.69 -17.84
CA VAL A 209 16.86 17.75 -16.93
C VAL A 209 15.72 17.25 -16.03
N TRP A 210 14.87 16.37 -16.53
CA TRP A 210 13.78 15.80 -15.73
C TRP A 210 14.28 14.83 -14.67
N SER A 211 15.24 13.97 -15.04
CA SER A 211 15.83 12.97 -14.14
C SER A 211 16.77 13.58 -13.09
N SER A 212 17.11 14.87 -13.19
CA SER A 212 17.85 15.58 -12.14
C SER A 212 16.94 16.15 -11.04
N ARG A 213 15.64 15.90 -11.08
CA ARG A 213 14.73 16.27 -9.99
C ARG A 213 15.03 15.43 -8.74
N HIS A 214 14.85 16.02 -7.57
CA HIS A 214 15.07 15.37 -6.27
C HIS A 214 14.09 14.22 -5.96
N THR A 215 13.07 14.03 -6.79
CA THR A 215 12.00 13.04 -6.60
C THR A 215 12.13 11.91 -7.61
N GLY A 216 12.31 10.68 -7.14
CA GLY A 216 12.41 9.47 -7.96
C GLY A 216 13.85 9.00 -8.18
N HIS A 217 14.01 7.70 -8.41
CA HIS A 217 15.31 7.07 -8.63
C HIS A 217 15.63 6.98 -10.13
N ARG A 218 16.85 7.36 -10.52
CA ARG A 218 17.26 7.43 -11.92
C ARG A 218 17.65 6.05 -12.43
N VAL A 219 17.03 5.64 -13.53
CA VAL A 219 17.28 4.37 -14.22
C VAL A 219 17.36 4.58 -15.73
N GLN A 220 17.85 3.59 -16.47
CA GLN A 220 17.84 3.60 -17.92
C GLN A 220 16.53 3.05 -18.47
N CYS A 221 15.93 3.75 -19.43
CA CYS A 221 14.68 3.31 -20.03
C CYS A 221 14.88 2.06 -20.91
N PRO A 222 14.12 0.96 -20.71
CA PRO A 222 14.29 -0.27 -21.50
C PRO A 222 13.89 -0.11 -22.98
N ALA A 223 13.12 0.92 -23.34
CA ALA A 223 12.68 1.17 -24.72
C ALA A 223 13.65 2.07 -25.51
N CYS A 224 14.12 3.17 -24.91
CA CYS A 224 14.91 4.20 -25.62
C CYS A 224 16.31 4.44 -25.07
N SER A 225 16.69 3.77 -23.96
CA SER A 225 17.99 3.93 -23.28
C SER A 225 18.31 5.36 -22.83
N CYS A 226 17.31 6.23 -22.74
CA CYS A 226 17.43 7.55 -22.12
C CYS A 226 17.21 7.46 -20.61
N ASP A 227 17.64 8.50 -19.89
CA ASP A 227 17.38 8.64 -18.48
C ASP A 227 15.86 8.69 -18.19
N ALA A 228 15.44 7.92 -17.20
CA ALA A 228 14.07 7.82 -16.75
C ALA A 228 14.02 7.76 -15.23
N LEU A 229 12.81 7.92 -14.67
CA LEU A 229 12.59 7.87 -13.23
C LEU A 229 11.73 6.68 -12.86
N ILE A 230 12.10 6.04 -11.76
CA ILE A 230 11.29 5.05 -11.07
C ILE A 230 10.89 5.60 -9.71
N TYR A 231 9.64 5.36 -9.33
CA TYR A 231 9.06 5.74 -8.06
C TYR A 231 8.67 4.48 -7.31
N GLY A 232 8.80 4.51 -5.99
CA GLY A 232 8.57 3.37 -5.14
C GLY A 232 7.70 3.70 -3.94
N THR A 233 7.31 2.67 -3.21
CA THR A 233 6.69 2.80 -1.90
C THR A 233 7.68 2.45 -0.80
N PRO A 234 7.62 3.16 0.36
CA PRO A 234 8.50 2.92 1.48
C PRO A 234 8.54 1.45 1.87
N ALA A 235 9.74 0.91 2.01
CA ALA A 235 9.99 -0.48 2.39
C ALA A 235 11.12 -0.57 3.41
N GLY A 236 10.80 -1.15 4.56
CA GLY A 236 11.76 -1.35 5.64
C GLY A 236 12.02 -0.11 6.50
N MET A 237 13.07 -0.20 7.31
CA MET A 237 13.36 0.78 8.36
C MET A 237 13.96 2.08 7.80
N VAL A 238 13.58 3.20 8.41
CA VAL A 238 14.23 4.50 8.20
C VAL A 238 15.50 4.55 9.05
N THR A 239 16.63 4.85 8.40
CA THR A 239 17.89 5.15 9.09
C THR A 239 18.10 6.65 9.11
N THR A 240 18.37 7.22 10.30
CA THR A 240 18.56 8.66 10.48
C THR A 240 20.01 8.92 10.90
N ARG A 241 20.67 9.86 10.23
CA ARG A 241 22.00 10.37 10.58
C ARG A 241 21.92 11.89 10.70
N ALA A 242 22.50 12.43 11.76
CA ALA A 242 22.67 13.87 11.94
C ALA A 242 24.16 14.21 11.88
N ASP A 243 24.52 15.24 11.11
CA ASP A 243 25.86 15.81 11.04
C ASP A 243 25.79 17.35 10.91
N GLU A 244 26.93 18.01 10.64
CA GLU A 244 27.02 19.47 10.53
C GLU A 244 26.20 20.01 9.34
N ASP A 245 25.90 19.19 8.33
CA ASP A 245 25.17 19.58 7.12
C ASP A 245 23.66 19.33 7.24
N GLY A 246 23.17 18.90 8.42
CA GLY A 246 21.75 18.69 8.71
C GLY A 246 21.40 17.24 9.09
N ILE A 247 20.16 16.84 8.79
CA ILE A 247 19.63 15.51 9.13
C ILE A 247 19.31 14.76 7.85
N GLU A 248 19.96 13.61 7.66
CA GLU A 248 19.77 12.72 6.53
C GLU A 248 18.98 11.48 6.96
N GLN A 249 17.86 11.23 6.30
CA GLN A 249 17.09 9.99 6.43
C GLN A 249 17.21 9.16 5.16
N LYS A 250 17.47 7.85 5.33
CA LYS A 250 17.48 6.88 4.24
C LYS A 250 16.47 5.78 4.49
N GLN A 251 15.73 5.44 3.45
CA GLN A 251 14.78 4.34 3.47
C GLN A 251 14.85 3.54 2.17
N GLY A 252 14.67 2.22 2.28
CA GLY A 252 14.45 1.37 1.12
C GLY A 252 13.11 1.69 0.46
N GLN A 253 13.05 1.56 -0.85
CA GLN A 253 11.85 1.78 -1.66
C GLN A 253 11.64 0.58 -2.57
N LEU A 254 10.42 0.05 -2.57
CA LEU A 254 10.02 -0.99 -3.52
C LEU A 254 9.42 -0.34 -4.77
N PRO A 255 9.89 -0.65 -6.00
CA PRO A 255 9.37 -0.05 -7.21
C PRO A 255 7.85 -0.20 -7.39
N ALA A 256 7.17 0.90 -7.69
CA ALA A 256 5.72 0.95 -7.86
C ALA A 256 5.31 1.50 -9.24
N SER A 257 6.05 2.46 -9.77
CA SER A 257 5.81 3.03 -11.10
C SER A 257 7.09 3.52 -11.77
N PHE A 258 7.07 3.55 -13.10
CA PHE A 258 8.17 4.02 -13.94
C PHE A 258 7.64 4.99 -14.99
N GLU A 259 8.40 6.05 -15.25
CA GLU A 259 8.10 7.03 -16.28
C GLU A 259 9.35 7.46 -17.06
N CYS A 260 9.27 7.34 -18.39
CA CYS A 260 10.26 7.89 -19.30
C CYS A 260 9.65 9.02 -20.13
N ILE A 261 10.11 10.25 -19.93
CA ILE A 261 9.62 11.40 -20.69
C ILE A 261 10.18 11.48 -22.13
N ALA A 262 11.24 10.73 -22.46
CA ALA A 262 11.86 10.77 -23.78
C ALA A 262 11.01 10.02 -24.82
N CYS A 263 10.64 8.77 -24.52
CA CYS A 263 9.76 7.97 -25.38
C CYS A 263 8.29 7.99 -24.94
N GLY A 264 7.99 8.38 -23.70
CA GLY A 264 6.64 8.40 -23.14
C GLY A 264 6.19 7.07 -22.51
N LEU A 265 7.09 6.09 -22.36
CA LEU A 265 6.78 4.81 -21.74
C LEU A 265 6.45 5.01 -20.26
N ARG A 266 5.31 4.46 -19.83
CA ARG A 266 4.86 4.41 -18.43
C ARG A 266 4.52 2.99 -18.05
N ILE A 267 5.05 2.52 -16.93
CA ILE A 267 4.79 1.18 -16.40
C ILE A 267 4.34 1.34 -14.95
N THR A 268 3.24 0.67 -14.59
CA THR A 268 2.69 0.70 -13.23
C THR A 268 2.52 -0.73 -12.74
N GLY A 269 2.83 -0.94 -11.45
CA GLY A 269 2.73 -2.24 -10.79
C GLY A 269 4.08 -2.93 -10.70
N TYR A 270 4.37 -3.47 -9.50
CA TYR A 270 5.63 -4.15 -9.21
C TYR A 270 5.84 -5.35 -10.14
N SER A 271 4.79 -6.11 -10.44
CA SER A 271 4.87 -7.33 -11.28
C SER A 271 5.43 -7.02 -12.67
N LYS A 272 4.98 -5.91 -13.29
CA LYS A 272 5.48 -5.49 -14.61
C LYS A 272 6.90 -4.94 -14.55
N LEU A 273 7.23 -4.19 -13.50
CA LEU A 273 8.56 -3.61 -13.29
C LEU A 273 9.60 -4.72 -13.06
N ALA A 274 9.28 -5.72 -12.24
CA ALA A 274 10.13 -6.89 -12.02
C ALA A 274 10.39 -7.65 -13.34
N ALA A 275 9.36 -7.86 -14.16
CA ALA A 275 9.47 -8.55 -15.44
C ALA A 275 10.39 -7.85 -16.46
N CYS A 276 10.65 -6.55 -16.31
CA CYS A 276 11.54 -5.78 -17.20
C CYS A 276 12.85 -5.32 -16.52
N SER A 277 13.28 -5.99 -15.45
CA SER A 277 14.51 -5.67 -14.70
C SER A 277 14.52 -4.28 -14.06
N LEU A 278 13.33 -3.77 -13.72
CA LEU A 278 13.12 -2.54 -12.96
C LEU A 278 12.49 -2.82 -11.58
N GLY A 279 12.55 -4.07 -11.11
CA GLY A 279 11.95 -4.51 -9.84
C GLY A 279 12.88 -4.47 -8.64
N ASP A 280 14.13 -4.05 -8.82
CA ASP A 280 15.11 -3.98 -7.74
C ASP A 280 14.77 -2.84 -6.76
N MET A 281 14.92 -3.12 -5.47
CA MET A 281 14.77 -2.09 -4.44
C MET A 281 15.85 -1.02 -4.60
N PHE A 282 15.49 0.23 -4.34
CA PHE A 282 16.42 1.35 -4.32
C PHE A 282 16.33 2.09 -2.98
N THR A 283 17.31 2.95 -2.70
CA THR A 283 17.31 3.77 -1.48
C THR A 283 16.94 5.20 -1.82
N GLU A 284 15.92 5.72 -1.14
CA GLU A 284 15.62 7.14 -1.13
C GLU A 284 16.36 7.80 0.03
N THR A 285 16.93 8.97 -0.24
CA THR A 285 17.62 9.79 0.76
C THR A 285 16.96 11.15 0.82
N THR A 286 16.42 11.49 1.98
CA THR A 286 15.78 12.78 2.26
C THR A 286 16.64 13.54 3.24
N ARG A 287 16.85 14.83 2.97
CA ARG A 287 17.61 15.73 3.84
C ARG A 287 16.66 16.76 4.43
N PHE A 288 16.79 16.98 5.72
CA PHE A 288 16.00 17.93 6.50
C PHE A 288 16.94 18.91 7.21
N GLU A 289 16.51 20.15 7.30
CA GLU A 289 17.09 21.09 8.26
C GLU A 289 16.76 20.64 9.69
N PRO A 290 17.64 20.85 10.69
CA PRO A 290 17.35 20.47 12.07
C PRO A 290 16.06 21.11 12.63
N SER A 291 15.76 22.35 12.24
CA SER A 291 14.54 23.04 12.64
C SER A 291 13.29 22.36 12.10
N GLU A 292 13.28 22.00 10.82
CA GLU A 292 12.18 21.26 10.18
C GLU A 292 11.97 19.89 10.82
N PHE A 293 13.06 19.14 10.99
CA PHE A 293 13.00 17.75 11.48
C PHE A 293 12.50 17.64 12.93
N TYR A 294 12.98 18.52 13.81
CA TYR A 294 12.60 18.51 15.22
C TYR A 294 11.38 19.40 15.51
N GLY A 295 10.84 20.08 14.49
CA GLY A 295 9.75 21.05 14.67
C GLY A 295 10.14 22.22 15.56
N LEU A 296 11.40 22.68 15.47
CA LEU A 296 11.86 23.85 16.21
C LEU A 296 11.40 25.11 15.48
N PHE A 297 10.90 26.08 16.25
CA PHE A 297 10.61 27.41 15.73
C PHE A 297 11.89 28.04 15.19
N THR A 298 11.85 28.51 13.95
CA THR A 298 12.93 29.31 13.40
C THR A 298 12.93 30.70 14.04
N GLU A 299 14.04 31.42 13.94
CA GLU A 299 14.15 32.81 14.44
C GLU A 299 13.07 33.70 13.79
N ALA A 300 12.76 33.46 12.51
CA ALA A 300 11.68 34.15 11.79
C ALA A 300 10.27 33.80 12.33
N ASP A 301 10.03 32.55 12.75
CA ASP A 301 8.75 32.16 13.38
C ASP A 301 8.56 32.87 14.72
N ILE A 302 9.65 32.99 15.48
CA ILE A 302 9.67 33.71 16.77
C ILE A 302 9.44 35.20 16.54
N GLU A 303 10.12 35.83 15.58
CA GLU A 303 9.94 37.25 15.24
C GLU A 303 8.50 37.53 14.79
N SER A 304 7.93 36.67 13.93
CA SER A 304 6.54 36.81 13.49
C SER A 304 5.55 36.70 14.66
N ALA A 305 5.77 35.76 15.59
CA ALA A 305 4.94 35.62 16.78
C ALA A 305 5.07 36.82 17.74
N VAL A 306 6.27 37.40 17.88
CA VAL A 306 6.51 38.64 18.64
C VAL A 306 5.78 39.82 17.99
N ASP A 307 5.90 39.99 16.68
CA ASP A 307 5.24 41.06 15.93
C ASP A 307 3.71 40.97 16.01
N GLU A 308 3.16 39.76 15.96
CA GLU A 308 1.72 39.52 16.13
C GLU A 308 1.29 39.84 17.56
N ALA A 309 2.06 39.40 18.57
CA ALA A 309 1.80 39.71 19.97
C ALA A 309 1.87 41.23 20.23
N GLU A 310 2.86 41.94 19.67
CA GLU A 310 2.97 43.39 19.77
C GLU A 310 1.79 44.13 19.11
N ARG A 311 1.33 43.66 17.95
CA ARG A 311 0.14 44.20 17.29
C ARG A 311 -1.10 43.99 18.15
N ASN A 312 -1.26 42.81 18.74
CA ASN A 312 -2.39 42.49 19.61
C ASN A 312 -2.36 43.32 20.92
N LEU A 313 -1.19 43.53 21.50
CA LEU A 313 -0.97 44.42 22.66
C LEU A 313 -1.31 45.88 22.34
N LYS A 314 -0.87 46.40 21.17
CA LYS A 314 -1.20 47.77 20.73
C LYS A 314 -2.71 47.95 20.49
N ASN A 315 -3.42 46.90 20.08
CA ASN A 315 -4.87 46.93 19.86
C ASN A 315 -5.70 46.80 21.14
N HIS A 316 -5.11 46.44 22.29
CA HIS A 316 -5.82 46.22 23.57
C HIS A 316 -5.66 47.33 24.60
N PHE A 317 -4.87 48.38 24.33
CA PHE A 317 -4.88 49.59 25.16
C PHE A 317 -6.01 50.53 24.70
N GLU A 318 -7.24 50.27 25.16
CA GLU A 318 -8.19 51.37 25.33
C GLU A 318 -7.69 52.21 26.52
N PRO A 319 -7.46 53.52 26.38
CA PRO A 319 -7.15 54.36 27.52
C PRO A 319 -8.32 54.29 28.50
N ASP A 320 -8.04 53.89 29.74
CA ASP A 320 -9.01 53.87 30.84
C ASP A 320 -9.48 55.31 31.08
N PHE A 321 -10.61 55.69 30.47
CA PHE A 321 -11.28 56.97 30.69
C PHE A 321 -12.03 56.91 32.02
N ASN A 322 -11.29 56.83 33.13
CA ASN A 322 -11.79 57.21 34.44
C ASN A 322 -11.27 58.61 34.80
N ASP A 323 -11.88 59.62 34.19
CA ASP A 323 -11.94 61.00 34.71
C ASP A 323 -13.38 61.28 35.19
#